data_AF-A0A938N0L3-F1
#
_entry.id   AF-A0A938N0L3-F1
#
_cell.length_a   1.000
_cell.length_b   1.000
_cell.length_c   1.000
_cell.angle_alpha   90.00
_cell.angle_beta   90.00
_cell.angle_gamma   90.00
#
_symmetry.space_group_name_H-M   'P 1'
#
loop_
_entity.id
_entity.type
_entity.pdbx_description
1 polymer ?
#
loop_
_entity_poly.entity_id
_entity_poly.type
_entity_poly.pdbx_seq_one_letter_code
_entity_poly.pdbx_strand_id
1 'polypeptide(L)'
;MNRREKILAGTVGLLFLVVIVNFGAKRVIAMFTSRSDRAAELDEALTDTEVVIRRGEIAKGTLSVFEERSLPSDPVLANSRYRAWLHEWAEEAGITNETVKYIVSRRMRNTYDLHTFTVTCQC
;
A
#
# COMPACT_ATOMS: atom_id res chain seq x y z
N MET A 1 -57.67 -10.43 52.16
CA MET A 1 -56.84 -10.16 50.96
C MET A 1 -56.55 -11.48 50.27
N ASN A 2 -57.11 -11.67 49.08
CA ASN A 2 -57.27 -13.00 48.47
C ASN A 2 -55.94 -13.54 47.92
N ARG A 3 -55.70 -14.85 48.06
CA ARG A 3 -54.46 -15.55 47.63
C ARG A 3 -54.02 -15.20 46.20
N ARG A 4 -54.98 -14.91 45.32
CA ARG A 4 -54.74 -14.57 43.90
C ARG A 4 -54.02 -13.23 43.73
N GLU A 5 -54.37 -12.21 44.52
CA GLU A 5 -53.72 -10.88 44.46
C GLU A 5 -52.27 -10.93 44.93
N LYS A 6 -51.96 -11.74 45.96
CA LYS A 6 -50.58 -11.92 46.45
C LYS A 6 -49.67 -12.60 45.42
N ILE A 7 -50.19 -13.58 44.67
CA ILE A 7 -49.42 -14.26 43.62
C ILE A 7 -49.17 -13.31 42.44
N LEU A 8 -50.18 -12.52 42.05
CA LEU A 8 -50.04 -11.55 40.97
C LEU A 8 -49.05 -10.43 41.32
N ALA A 9 -49.12 -9.90 42.55
CA ALA A 9 -48.18 -8.87 43.01
C ALA A 9 -46.74 -9.39 43.08
N GLY A 10 -46.55 -10.64 43.54
CA GLY A 10 -45.22 -11.26 43.61
C GLY A 10 -44.60 -11.48 42.22
N THR A 11 -45.39 -11.96 41.26
CA THR A 11 -44.93 -12.19 39.88
C THR A 11 -44.61 -10.89 39.15
N VAL A 12 -45.46 -9.87 39.29
CA VAL A 12 -45.20 -8.55 38.71
C VAL A 12 -43.96 -7.90 39.32
N GLY A 13 -43.77 -7.99 40.64
CA GLY A 13 -42.57 -7.47 41.31
C GLY A 13 -41.29 -8.16 40.85
N LEU A 14 -41.32 -9.49 40.68
CA LEU A 14 -40.19 -10.26 40.16
C LEU A 14 -39.86 -9.86 38.71
N LEU A 15 -40.88 -9.70 37.86
CA LEU A 15 -40.70 -9.29 36.47
C LEU A 15 -40.10 -7.88 36.37
N PHE A 16 -40.53 -6.97 37.24
CA PHE A 16 -39.97 -5.62 37.32
C PHE A 16 -38.48 -5.63 37.70
N LEU A 17 -38.11 -6.46 38.67
CA LEU A 17 -36.72 -6.64 39.09
C LEU A 17 -35.84 -7.16 37.94
N VAL A 18 -36.32 -8.15 37.19
CA VAL A 18 -35.59 -8.71 36.04
C VAL A 18 -35.36 -7.64 34.96
N VAL A 19 -36.36 -6.81 34.66
CA VAL A 19 -36.23 -5.72 33.67
C VAL A 19 -35.19 -4.70 34.11
N ILE A 20 -35.20 -4.27 35.37
CA ILE A 20 -34.23 -3.30 35.91
C ILE A 20 -32.80 -3.86 35.82
N VAL A 21 -32.59 -5.10 36.23
CA VAL A 21 -31.27 -5.76 36.18
C VAL A 21 -30.78 -5.86 34.74
N ASN A 22 -31.64 -6.27 33.81
CA ASN A 22 -31.27 -6.43 32.41
C ASN A 22 -30.90 -5.08 31.75
N PHE A 23 -31.67 -4.04 32.05
CA PHE A 23 -31.42 -2.70 31.53
C PHE A 23 -30.13 -2.09 32.12
N GLY A 24 -29.91 -2.26 33.42
CA GLY A 24 -28.68 -1.82 34.10
C GLY A 24 -27.44 -2.52 33.54
N ALA A 25 -27.50 -3.85 33.40
CA ALA A 25 -26.39 -4.64 32.86
C ALA A 25 -26.05 -4.22 31.42
N LYS A 26 -27.04 -4.05 30.55
CA LYS A 26 -26.82 -3.60 29.16
C LYS A 26 -26.17 -2.21 29.10
N ARG A 27 -26.61 -1.28 29.95
CA ARG A 27 -26.07 0.09 29.96
C ARG A 27 -24.61 0.14 30.43
N VAL A 28 -24.25 -0.69 31.42
CA VAL A 28 -22.86 -0.78 31.89
C VAL A 28 -21.98 -1.43 30.83
N ILE A 29 -22.40 -2.56 30.24
CA ILE A 29 -21.64 -3.24 29.19
C ILE A 29 -21.42 -2.31 27.98
N ALA A 30 -22.46 -1.61 27.52
CA ALA A 30 -22.37 -0.69 26.39
C ALA A 30 -21.37 0.47 26.63
N MET A 31 -21.23 0.94 27.86
CA MET A 31 -20.29 2.00 28.20
C MET A 31 -18.83 1.51 28.20
N PHE A 32 -18.60 0.25 28.58
CA PHE A 32 -17.27 -0.37 28.53
C PHE A 32 -16.87 -0.75 27.10
N THR A 33 -17.77 -1.35 26.31
CA THR A 33 -17.49 -1.71 24.91
C THR A 33 -17.21 -0.47 24.06
N SER A 34 -17.97 0.61 24.25
CA SER A 34 -17.75 1.88 23.54
C SER A 34 -16.34 2.47 23.73
N ARG A 35 -15.68 2.20 24.86
CA ARG A 35 -14.32 2.70 25.13
C ARG A 35 -13.25 1.76 24.59
N SER A 36 -13.46 0.44 24.66
CA SER A 36 -12.54 -0.53 24.05
C SER A 36 -12.53 -0.41 22.53
N ASP A 37 -13.70 -0.21 21.92
CA ASP A 37 -13.84 -0.12 20.46
C ASP A 37 -13.08 1.10 19.92
N ARG A 38 -13.11 2.21 20.66
CA ARG A 38 -12.41 3.45 20.28
C ARG A 38 -10.89 3.33 20.44
N ALA A 39 -10.42 2.58 21.44
CA ALA A 39 -9.00 2.29 21.59
C ALA A 39 -8.50 1.35 20.49
N ALA A 40 -9.29 0.33 20.13
CA ALA A 40 -8.99 -0.58 19.04
C ALA A 40 -8.96 0.14 17.68
N GLU A 41 -9.92 1.04 17.42
CA GLU A 41 -9.97 1.84 16.18
C GLU A 41 -8.73 2.75 16.04
N LEU A 42 -8.27 3.37 17.14
CA LEU A 42 -7.06 4.19 17.11
C LEU A 42 -5.79 3.37 16.90
N ASP A 43 -5.69 2.18 17.49
CA ASP A 43 -4.54 1.28 17.33
C ASP A 43 -4.45 0.70 15.92
N GLU A 44 -5.59 0.36 15.32
CA GLU A 44 -5.70 -0.06 13.93
C GLU A 44 -5.26 1.06 12.97
N ALA A 45 -5.68 2.31 13.22
CA ALA A 45 -5.27 3.45 12.41
C ALA A 45 -3.76 3.76 12.51
N LEU A 46 -3.16 3.62 13.69
CA LEU A 46 -1.71 3.77 13.87
C LEU A 46 -0.93 2.67 13.14
N THR A 47 -1.39 1.44 13.24
CA THR A 47 -0.78 0.29 12.57
C THR A 47 -0.85 0.43 11.05
N ASP A 48 -1.98 0.86 10.50
CA ASP A 48 -2.13 1.07 9.06
C ASP A 48 -1.21 2.19 8.56
N THR A 49 -1.10 3.29 9.33
CA THR A 49 -0.19 4.39 9.00
C THR A 49 1.27 3.95 9.01
N GLU A 50 1.70 3.18 10.00
CA GLU A 50 3.07 2.67 10.07
C GLU A 50 3.40 1.72 8.90
N VAL A 51 2.44 0.86 8.52
CA VAL A 51 2.58 -0.03 7.37
C VAL A 51 2.73 0.78 6.08
N VAL A 52 1.94 1.84 5.89
CA VAL A 52 2.04 2.72 4.72
C VAL A 52 3.39 3.44 4.68
N ILE A 53 3.88 3.97 5.80
CA ILE A 53 5.19 4.63 5.88
C ILE A 53 6.29 3.65 5.51
N ARG A 54 6.30 2.46 6.12
CA ARG A 54 7.31 1.43 5.87
C ARG A 54 7.32 0.99 4.40
N ARG A 55 6.14 0.82 3.80
CA ARG A 55 6.02 0.53 2.35
C ARG A 55 6.56 1.68 1.51
N GLY A 56 6.29 2.93 1.90
CA GLY A 56 6.83 4.13 1.26
C GLY A 56 8.35 4.20 1.31
N GLU A 57 8.96 3.86 2.45
CA GLU A 57 10.42 3.82 2.61
C GLU A 57 11.06 2.74 1.73
N ILE A 58 10.49 1.53 1.69
CA ILE A 58 10.96 0.45 0.81
C ILE A 58 10.83 0.86 -0.66
N ALA A 59 9.71 1.48 -1.04
CA ALA A 59 9.49 1.97 -2.40
C ALA A 59 10.49 3.07 -2.78
N LYS A 60 10.80 3.99 -1.85
CA LYS A 60 11.80 5.04 -2.04
C LYS A 60 13.21 4.46 -2.21
N GLY A 61 13.59 3.48 -1.39
CA GLY A 61 14.88 2.79 -1.54
C GLY A 61 14.98 2.02 -2.86
N THR A 62 13.88 1.40 -3.29
CA THR A 62 13.84 0.72 -4.59
C THR A 62 13.95 1.73 -5.75
N LEU A 63 13.28 2.87 -5.62
CA LEU A 63 13.33 3.95 -6.61
C LEU A 63 14.73 4.54 -6.74
N SER A 64 15.45 4.77 -5.64
CA SER A 64 16.82 5.30 -5.70
C SER A 64 17.77 4.33 -6.41
N VAL A 65 17.64 3.03 -6.17
CA VAL A 65 18.43 2.01 -6.88
C VAL A 65 18.12 2.00 -8.38
N PHE A 66 16.86 2.20 -8.77
CA PHE A 66 16.50 2.34 -10.18
C PHE A 66 16.99 3.63 -10.79
N GLU A 67 16.97 4.74 -10.06
CA GLU A 67 17.47 6.04 -10.50
C GLU A 67 18.99 5.99 -10.72
N GLU A 68 19.75 5.39 -9.81
CA GLU A 68 21.20 5.17 -9.96
C GLU A 68 21.56 4.33 -11.19
N ARG A 69 20.70 3.37 -11.55
CA ARG A 69 20.90 2.49 -12.72
C ARG A 69 20.29 3.04 -14.00
N SER A 70 19.48 4.08 -13.90
CA SER A 70 18.79 4.66 -15.04
C SER A 70 19.74 5.53 -15.87
N LEU A 71 19.39 5.69 -17.14
CA LEU A 71 20.06 6.67 -17.99
C LEU A 71 19.78 8.09 -17.48
N PRO A 72 20.68 9.05 -17.75
CA PRO A 72 20.45 10.45 -17.40
C PRO A 72 19.09 10.96 -17.88
N SER A 73 18.44 11.82 -17.10
CA SER A 73 17.10 12.33 -17.41
C SER A 73 17.02 13.15 -18.71
N ASP A 74 18.15 13.68 -19.19
CA ASP A 74 18.22 14.32 -20.50
C ASP A 74 18.23 13.26 -21.61
N PRO A 75 17.18 13.18 -22.44
CA PRO A 75 17.03 12.14 -23.44
C PRO A 75 18.11 12.20 -24.54
N VAL A 76 18.67 13.38 -24.84
CA VAL A 76 19.73 13.53 -25.84
C VAL A 76 21.02 12.95 -25.30
N LEU A 77 21.36 13.30 -24.05
CA LEU A 77 22.55 12.80 -23.37
C LEU A 77 22.46 11.29 -23.10
N ALA A 78 21.29 10.81 -22.67
CA ALA A 78 21.02 9.38 -22.47
C ALA A 78 21.27 8.57 -23.74
N ASN A 79 20.72 9.03 -24.87
CA ASN A 79 20.89 8.37 -26.15
C ASN A 79 22.36 8.33 -26.58
N SER A 80 23.06 9.47 -26.48
CA SER A 80 24.48 9.53 -26.84
C SER A 80 25.35 8.60 -25.98
N ARG A 81 25.18 8.61 -24.66
CA ARG A 81 25.97 7.78 -23.74
C ARG A 81 25.68 6.30 -23.93
N TYR A 82 24.41 5.93 -24.06
CA TYR A 82 24.04 4.53 -24.24
C TYR A 82 24.48 3.98 -25.61
N ARG A 83 24.42 4.81 -26.66
CA ARG A 83 24.98 4.43 -27.97
C ARG A 83 26.49 4.23 -27.90
N ALA A 84 27.22 5.12 -27.24
CA ALA A 84 28.67 4.98 -27.07
C ALA A 84 29.00 3.68 -26.32
N TRP A 85 28.30 3.40 -25.22
CA TRP A 85 28.45 2.15 -24.48
C TRP A 85 28.13 0.90 -25.31
N LEU A 86 27.08 0.94 -26.14
CA LEU A 86 26.75 -0.18 -27.05
C LEU A 86 27.81 -0.38 -28.14
N HIS A 87 28.44 0.69 -28.61
CA HIS A 87 29.56 0.59 -29.56
C HIS A 87 30.80 -0.03 -28.91
N GLU A 88 31.19 0.44 -27.72
CA GLU A 88 32.30 -0.14 -26.96
C GLU A 88 32.07 -1.64 -26.68
N TRP A 89 30.86 -2.00 -26.28
CA TRP A 89 30.50 -3.39 -26.03
C TRP A 89 30.56 -4.26 -27.30
N ALA A 90 30.11 -3.73 -28.44
CA ALA A 90 30.17 -4.42 -29.72
C ALA A 90 31.62 -4.61 -30.20
N GLU A 91 32.48 -3.61 -30.00
CA GLU A 91 33.91 -3.67 -30.30
C GLU A 91 34.61 -4.71 -29.42
N GLU A 92 34.34 -4.74 -28.11
CA GLU A 92 34.87 -5.74 -27.17
C GLU A 92 34.41 -7.16 -27.54
N ALA A 93 33.18 -7.30 -28.03
CA ALA A 93 32.64 -8.57 -28.53
C ALA A 93 33.20 -8.98 -29.91
N GLY A 94 34.03 -8.15 -30.55
CA GLY A 94 34.62 -8.42 -31.86
C GLY A 94 33.63 -8.28 -33.03
N ILE A 95 32.50 -7.61 -32.81
CA ILE A 95 31.52 -7.32 -33.87
C ILE A 95 32.04 -6.14 -34.68
N THR A 96 32.28 -6.34 -35.97
CA THR A 96 32.71 -5.29 -36.91
C THR A 96 31.53 -4.85 -37.78
N ASN A 97 31.51 -3.56 -38.18
CA ASN A 97 30.42 -2.93 -38.96
C ASN A 97 29.06 -2.90 -38.23
N GLU A 98 29.06 -2.59 -36.94
CA GLU A 98 27.85 -2.40 -36.16
C GLU A 98 27.21 -1.03 -36.41
N THR A 99 25.89 -1.01 -36.63
CA THR A 99 25.10 0.23 -36.70
C THR A 99 24.11 0.24 -35.55
N VAL A 100 24.29 1.15 -34.60
CA VAL A 100 23.37 1.35 -33.47
C VAL A 100 22.35 2.44 -33.83
N LYS A 101 21.07 2.05 -33.97
CA LYS A 101 19.97 2.98 -34.24
C LYS A 101 19.06 3.13 -33.02
N TYR A 102 18.78 4.38 -32.69
CA TYR A 102 17.71 4.73 -31.76
C TYR A 102 16.36 4.70 -32.48
N ILE A 103 15.38 3.98 -31.92
CA ILE A 103 14.07 3.83 -32.56
C ILE A 103 13.11 4.91 -32.04
N VAL A 104 12.80 4.87 -30.75
CA VAL A 104 11.76 5.71 -30.14
C VAL A 104 11.88 5.69 -28.61
N SER A 105 11.41 6.76 -27.97
CA SER A 105 11.10 6.77 -26.54
C SER A 105 9.59 6.69 -26.34
N ARG A 106 9.14 5.83 -25.42
CA ARG A 106 7.73 5.76 -25.01
C ARG A 106 7.61 6.08 -23.52
N ARG A 107 6.82 7.11 -23.19
CA ARG A 107 6.48 7.42 -21.80
C ARG A 107 5.55 6.37 -21.23
N MET A 108 5.99 5.68 -20.19
CA MET A 108 5.23 4.63 -19.51
C MET A 108 4.52 5.22 -18.30
N ARG A 109 3.18 5.35 -18.38
CA ARG A 109 2.29 5.77 -17.27
C ARG A 109 2.79 6.97 -16.46
N ASN A 110 3.48 7.91 -17.13
CA ASN A 110 4.09 9.09 -16.50
C ASN A 110 5.14 8.79 -15.40
N THR A 111 5.69 7.57 -15.36
CA THR A 111 6.68 7.14 -14.35
C THR A 111 8.09 7.16 -14.93
N TYR A 112 8.30 6.64 -16.14
CA TYR A 112 9.60 6.60 -16.81
C TYR A 112 9.46 6.61 -18.33
N ASP A 113 10.57 6.91 -19.01
CA ASP A 113 10.65 6.85 -20.47
C ASP A 113 11.42 5.58 -20.89
N LEU A 114 10.77 4.75 -21.70
CA LEU A 114 11.37 3.55 -22.25
C LEU A 114 12.08 3.90 -23.56
N HIS A 115 13.40 3.78 -23.59
CA HIS A 115 14.21 3.96 -24.79
C HIS A 115 14.49 2.61 -25.47
N THR A 116 14.24 2.51 -26.77
CA THR A 116 14.52 1.29 -27.55
C THR A 116 15.65 1.53 -28.54
N PHE A 117 16.63 0.63 -28.53
CA PHE A 117 17.79 0.63 -29.41
C PHE A 117 17.84 -0.68 -30.20
N THR A 118 18.27 -0.61 -31.46
CA THR A 118 18.57 -1.78 -32.27
C THR A 118 20.01 -1.72 -32.72
N VAL A 119 20.71 -2.83 -32.51
CA VAL A 119 22.07 -3.06 -33.01
C VAL A 119 21.95 -4.02 -34.18
N THR A 120 22.38 -3.57 -35.36
CA THR A 120 22.49 -4.44 -36.54
C THR A 120 23.96 -4.59 -36.89
N CYS A 121 24.42 -5.82 -37.07
CA CYS A 121 25.73 -6.13 -37.63
C CYS A 121 25.58 -6.59 -39.09
N GLN A 122 26.54 -6.22 -39.95
CA GLN A 122 26.68 -6.81 -41.27
C GLN A 122 27.75 -7.89 -41.18
N CYS A 123 27.32 -9.15 -41.29
CA CYS A 123 28.21 -10.30 -41.45
C CYS A 123 28.79 -10.36 -42.87
#